data_AF-A0A317P2J8-F1
#
_entry.id   AF-A0A317P2J8-F1
#
_cell.length_a   1.000
_cell.length_b   1.000
_cell.length_c   1.000
_cell.angle_alpha   90.00
_cell.angle_beta   90.00
_cell.angle_gamma   90.00
#
_symmetry.space_group_name_H-M   'P 1'
#
loop_
_entity.id
_entity.type
_entity.pdbx_description
1 polymer ?
#
loop_
_entity_poly.entity_id
_entity_poly.type
_entity_poly.pdbx_seq_one_letter_code
_entity_poly.pdbx_strand_id
1 'polypeptide(L)'
;MTIMRNARHSARQAGEPSRRWVGAASVLGLTALASQGLASPPLLTAVESDPVALGWMQGFPPPPEKIIGQPDSDYFSFPKLRWTVCHFRELLPTRRVSRGLEASRPLPYALDPNIDAVTFTPLEGGDRDAFARVGYANLPGGSYRGMWWVLHNDHGAFAARGVHGQTIYVDPTARMVIVRFASRPVAGNAANDATLLPVYQALAEYLMGRKVE
;
A
#
# COMPACT_ATOMS: atom_id res chain seq x y z
N MET A 1 -33.59 46.18 40.36
CA MET A 1 -34.60 47.24 40.52
C MET A 1 -35.74 46.96 39.56
N THR A 2 -36.87 46.55 40.13
CA THR A 2 -38.18 46.29 39.52
C THR A 2 -38.62 47.44 38.59
N ILE A 3 -39.40 47.15 37.54
CA ILE A 3 -40.81 47.62 37.40
C ILE A 3 -41.38 47.27 36.00
N MET A 4 -42.47 46.52 36.07
CA MET A 4 -43.53 46.30 35.07
C MET A 4 -44.13 47.58 34.50
N ARG A 5 -44.82 47.48 33.34
CA ARG A 5 -46.15 48.10 33.09
C ARG A 5 -46.77 47.43 31.85
N ASN A 6 -47.84 46.64 32.04
CA ASN A 6 -49.27 46.96 31.90
C ASN A 6 -49.78 46.89 30.43
N ALA A 7 -50.56 45.89 30.03
CA ALA A 7 -51.96 45.54 30.39
C ALA A 7 -52.97 46.11 29.37
N ARG A 8 -53.79 45.22 28.79
CA ARG A 8 -55.25 45.39 28.63
C ARG A 8 -55.95 44.10 28.20
N HIS A 9 -57.07 43.83 28.86
CA HIS A 9 -58.01 42.73 28.71
C HIS A 9 -58.85 42.80 27.42
N SER A 10 -59.30 41.65 26.91
CA SER A 10 -60.70 41.41 26.55
C SER A 10 -60.98 39.90 26.41
N ALA A 11 -62.23 39.51 26.61
CA ALA A 11 -62.67 38.21 27.12
C ALA A 11 -63.45 37.34 26.10
N ARG A 12 -63.61 36.06 26.48
CA ARG A 12 -64.68 35.07 26.18
C ARG A 12 -64.66 34.25 24.86
N GLN A 13 -64.30 32.96 25.05
CA GLN A 13 -65.02 31.69 24.78
C GLN A 13 -65.76 31.45 23.45
N ALA A 14 -65.39 30.34 22.76
CA ALA A 14 -66.33 29.28 22.32
C ALA A 14 -65.61 28.02 21.76
N GLY A 15 -65.90 26.85 22.35
CA GLY A 15 -66.23 25.55 21.73
C GLY A 15 -65.30 24.79 20.76
N GLU A 16 -64.64 23.74 21.29
CA GLU A 16 -64.51 22.33 20.79
C GLU A 16 -63.95 21.98 19.36
N PRO A 17 -63.55 20.70 19.08
CA PRO A 17 -63.21 19.57 19.96
C PRO A 17 -61.83 18.94 19.67
N SER A 18 -61.42 18.09 20.62
CA SER A 18 -60.19 17.29 20.66
C SER A 18 -60.10 16.25 19.52
N ARG A 19 -58.99 16.28 18.77
CA ARG A 19 -58.63 15.22 17.81
C ARG A 19 -57.52 14.35 18.37
N ARG A 20 -57.88 13.10 18.60
CA ARG A 20 -57.05 11.98 19.07
C ARG A 20 -55.85 11.77 18.15
N TRP A 21 -54.65 11.70 18.71
CA TRP A 21 -53.45 11.23 18.02
C TRP A 21 -53.54 9.72 17.81
N VAL A 22 -53.70 9.29 16.56
CA VAL A 22 -53.43 7.90 16.16
C VAL A 22 -51.95 7.82 15.82
N GLY A 23 -51.19 7.09 16.63
CA GLY A 23 -49.78 6.82 16.37
C GLY A 23 -49.63 5.99 15.09
N ALA A 24 -48.94 6.55 14.10
CA ALA A 24 -48.46 5.80 12.96
C ALA A 24 -47.12 5.14 13.35
N ALA A 25 -47.14 3.82 13.49
CA ALA A 25 -45.93 3.01 13.64
C ALA A 25 -45.18 2.99 12.30
N SER A 26 -44.05 3.70 12.23
CA SER A 26 -43.13 3.60 11.09
C SER A 26 -42.35 2.29 11.18
N VAL A 27 -42.68 1.34 10.31
CA VAL A 27 -41.82 0.17 10.05
C VAL A 27 -40.59 0.67 9.29
N LEU A 28 -39.46 0.79 9.99
CA LEU A 28 -38.14 0.97 9.39
C LEU A 28 -37.76 -0.32 8.65
N GLY A 29 -38.01 -0.34 7.35
CA GLY A 29 -37.50 -1.38 6.46
C GLY A 29 -35.97 -1.30 6.39
N LEU A 30 -35.30 -2.25 7.04
CA LEU A 30 -33.85 -2.45 6.97
C LEU A 30 -33.51 -2.93 5.55
N THR A 31 -33.20 -2.00 4.64
CA THR A 31 -32.65 -2.34 3.33
C THR A 31 -31.17 -2.68 3.54
N ALA A 32 -30.86 -3.98 3.51
CA ALA A 32 -29.48 -4.43 3.40
C ALA A 32 -28.93 -3.95 2.04
N LEU A 33 -28.14 -2.88 2.05
CA LEU A 33 -27.25 -2.61 0.92
C LEU A 33 -26.26 -3.77 0.87
N ALA A 34 -26.51 -4.72 -0.02
CA ALA A 34 -25.48 -5.63 -0.46
C ALA A 34 -24.39 -4.78 -1.11
N SER A 35 -23.25 -4.65 -0.44
CA SER A 35 -22.02 -4.14 -1.03
C SER A 35 -21.65 -5.07 -2.18
N GLN A 36 -22.13 -4.79 -3.39
CA GLN A 36 -21.58 -5.39 -4.58
C GLN A 36 -20.14 -4.90 -4.68
N GLY A 37 -19.19 -5.75 -4.32
CA GLY A 37 -17.79 -5.50 -4.61
C GLY A 37 -17.67 -5.32 -6.11
N LEU A 38 -17.37 -4.10 -6.56
CA LEU A 38 -17.07 -3.85 -7.97
C LEU A 38 -15.92 -4.77 -8.34
N ALA A 39 -16.18 -5.75 -9.20
CA ALA A 39 -15.15 -6.57 -9.79
C ALA A 39 -14.15 -5.63 -10.47
N SER A 40 -12.88 -5.71 -10.07
CA SER A 40 -11.84 -4.94 -10.75
C SER A 40 -11.83 -5.36 -12.22
N PRO A 41 -11.82 -4.41 -13.17
CA PRO A 41 -11.79 -4.75 -14.59
C PRO A 41 -10.60 -5.68 -14.87
N PRO A 42 -10.74 -6.62 -15.82
CA PRO A 42 -9.67 -7.55 -16.14
C PRO A 42 -8.40 -6.76 -16.49
N LEU A 43 -7.31 -7.12 -15.82
CA LEU A 43 -6.03 -6.44 -16.01
C LEU A 43 -5.47 -6.85 -17.37
N LEU A 44 -5.08 -5.85 -18.16
CA LEU A 44 -4.52 -6.07 -19.49
C LEU A 44 -3.31 -7.00 -19.41
N THR A 45 -3.23 -7.96 -20.32
CA THR A 45 -2.06 -8.79 -20.51
C THR A 45 -0.85 -7.97 -20.97
N ALA A 46 0.33 -8.58 -21.00
CA ALA A 46 1.53 -7.91 -21.50
C ALA A 46 1.38 -7.40 -22.94
N VAL A 47 0.64 -8.13 -23.78
CA VAL A 47 0.37 -7.77 -25.19
C VAL A 47 -0.66 -6.64 -25.25
N GLU A 48 -1.75 -6.73 -24.49
CA GLU A 48 -2.82 -5.72 -24.50
C GLU A 48 -2.40 -4.39 -23.85
N SER A 49 -1.40 -4.44 -22.97
CA SER A 49 -0.81 -3.27 -22.31
C SER A 49 0.43 -2.72 -23.02
N ASP A 50 0.70 -3.14 -24.25
CA ASP A 50 1.83 -2.62 -25.02
C ASP A 50 1.67 -1.10 -25.27
N PRO A 51 2.65 -0.27 -24.87
CA PRO A 51 2.49 1.17 -24.95
C PRO A 51 2.48 1.70 -26.39
N VAL A 52 3.10 0.97 -27.32
CA VAL A 52 3.07 1.31 -28.74
C VAL A 52 1.69 0.97 -29.33
N ALA A 53 1.15 -0.21 -29.03
CA ALA A 53 -0.20 -0.59 -29.45
C ALA A 53 -1.27 0.33 -28.88
N LEU A 54 -1.10 0.82 -27.65
CA LEU A 54 -2.02 1.75 -26.99
C LEU A 54 -1.85 3.21 -27.44
N GLY A 55 -0.82 3.53 -28.22
CA GLY A 55 -0.57 4.87 -28.76
C GLY A 55 -0.07 5.88 -27.73
N TRP A 56 0.50 5.45 -26.60
CA TRP A 56 1.02 6.37 -25.59
C TRP A 56 2.22 7.15 -26.12
N MET A 57 2.20 8.47 -25.95
CA MET A 57 3.30 9.38 -26.33
C MET A 57 3.71 9.27 -27.82
N GLN A 58 2.78 8.93 -28.71
CA GLN A 58 2.99 8.85 -30.15
C GLN A 58 2.41 10.05 -30.90
N GLY A 59 3.09 10.48 -31.96
CA GLY A 59 2.73 11.65 -32.77
C GLY A 59 3.47 12.92 -32.34
N PHE A 60 3.26 14.02 -33.08
CA PHE A 60 3.82 15.32 -32.74
C PHE A 60 2.84 16.47 -33.04
N PRO A 61 2.28 17.14 -32.01
CA PRO A 61 2.29 16.70 -30.61
C PRO A 61 1.45 15.41 -30.43
N PRO A 62 1.73 14.57 -29.43
CA PRO A 62 0.84 13.46 -29.10
C PRO A 62 -0.58 13.97 -28.80
N PRO A 63 -1.63 13.19 -29.10
CA PRO A 63 -3.00 13.54 -28.72
C PRO A 63 -3.10 13.82 -27.21
N PRO A 64 -3.85 14.85 -26.77
CA PRO A 64 -3.91 15.23 -25.35
C PRO A 64 -4.24 14.07 -24.39
N GLU A 65 -5.12 13.16 -24.79
CA GLU A 65 -5.53 11.98 -24.04
C GLU A 65 -4.50 10.84 -24.04
N LYS A 66 -3.44 10.97 -24.86
CA LYS A 66 -2.31 10.04 -25.00
C LYS A 66 -1.01 10.60 -24.44
N ILE A 67 -1.05 11.75 -23.78
CA ILE A 67 0.08 12.31 -23.04
C ILE A 67 0.15 11.65 -21.66
N ILE A 68 1.35 11.22 -21.28
CA ILE A 68 1.67 10.76 -19.94
C ILE A 68 2.39 11.91 -19.24
N GLY A 69 1.89 12.32 -18.07
CA GLY A 69 2.39 13.50 -17.37
C GLY A 69 2.14 13.43 -15.87
N GLN A 70 2.20 14.60 -15.23
CA GLN A 70 1.86 14.76 -13.81
C GLN A 70 0.33 14.76 -13.61
N PRO A 71 -0.17 14.40 -12.42
CA PRO A 71 0.55 14.00 -11.19
C PRO A 71 1.09 12.55 -11.23
N ASP A 72 1.73 12.11 -10.15
CA ASP A 72 2.20 10.73 -9.95
C ASP A 72 1.14 9.66 -10.20
N SER A 73 -0.12 9.94 -9.87
CA SER A 73 -1.25 9.05 -10.18
C SER A 73 -1.49 8.84 -11.67
N ASP A 74 -0.94 9.69 -12.54
CA ASP A 74 -0.98 9.50 -13.99
C ASP A 74 0.19 8.62 -14.46
N TYR A 75 1.43 9.12 -14.34
CA TYR A 75 2.58 8.41 -14.90
C TYR A 75 2.92 7.09 -14.20
N PHE A 76 2.53 6.91 -12.93
CA PHE A 76 2.77 5.69 -12.16
C PHE A 76 1.58 4.72 -12.15
N SER A 77 0.56 4.94 -12.99
CA SER A 77 -0.60 4.07 -13.12
C SER A 77 -0.42 3.00 -14.20
N PHE A 78 -0.97 1.81 -13.99
CA PHE A 78 -1.08 0.81 -15.05
C PHE A 78 -2.21 1.20 -16.03
N PRO A 79 -2.04 1.11 -17.37
CA PRO A 79 -0.89 0.53 -18.09
C PRO A 79 0.25 1.51 -18.41
N LYS A 80 0.08 2.82 -18.18
CA LYS A 80 1.05 3.89 -18.52
C LYS A 80 2.44 3.63 -17.94
N LEU A 81 2.51 3.02 -16.76
CA LEU A 81 3.74 2.61 -16.07
C LEU A 81 4.72 1.87 -17.00
N ARG A 82 4.22 1.07 -17.97
CA ARG A 82 5.07 0.32 -18.91
C ARG A 82 5.88 1.22 -19.84
N TRP A 83 5.31 2.35 -20.27
CA TRP A 83 6.05 3.38 -20.99
C TRP A 83 6.91 4.17 -20.02
N THR A 84 6.32 4.63 -18.93
CA THR A 84 6.95 5.52 -17.95
C THR A 84 8.29 4.99 -17.42
N VAL A 85 8.43 3.71 -17.07
CA VAL A 85 9.70 3.19 -16.51
C VAL A 85 10.87 3.27 -17.51
N CYS A 86 10.59 3.21 -18.81
CA CYS A 86 11.60 3.37 -19.87
C CYS A 86 11.93 4.85 -20.14
N HIS A 87 11.00 5.75 -19.83
CA HIS A 87 11.06 7.17 -20.16
C HIS A 87 11.07 8.08 -18.92
N PHE A 88 11.33 7.53 -17.74
CA PHE A 88 11.21 8.26 -16.46
C PHE A 88 12.10 9.51 -16.40
N ARG A 89 13.21 9.49 -17.16
CA ARG A 89 14.13 10.62 -17.30
C ARG A 89 13.54 11.82 -18.04
N GLU A 90 12.47 11.61 -18.80
CA GLU A 90 11.73 12.65 -19.53
C GLU A 90 10.67 13.32 -18.65
N LEU A 91 10.18 12.61 -17.62
CA LEU A 91 9.10 13.08 -16.75
C LEU A 91 9.59 13.78 -15.48
N LEU A 92 10.78 13.42 -14.98
CA LEU A 92 11.35 13.96 -13.75
C LEU A 92 12.76 14.50 -13.95
N PRO A 93 13.21 15.46 -13.12
CA PRO A 93 14.58 15.93 -13.13
C PRO A 93 15.55 14.78 -12.89
N THR A 94 16.37 14.44 -13.89
CA THR A 94 17.43 13.43 -13.73
C THR A 94 18.79 14.03 -14.05
N ARG A 95 19.82 13.57 -13.31
CA ARG A 95 21.21 13.86 -13.63
C ARG A 95 21.85 12.62 -14.23
N ARG A 96 22.64 12.78 -15.29
CA ARG A 96 23.49 11.70 -15.77
C ARG A 96 24.68 11.60 -14.82
N VAL A 97 24.77 10.50 -14.08
CA VAL A 97 25.98 10.16 -13.32
C VAL A 97 26.90 9.42 -14.30
N SER A 98 28.07 10.01 -14.59
CA SER A 98 29.06 9.38 -15.45
C SER A 98 29.60 8.12 -14.76
N ARG A 99 29.78 7.03 -15.51
CA ARG A 99 30.53 5.85 -15.05
C ARG A 99 32.06 6.07 -15.08
N GLY A 100 32.52 7.30 -15.34
CA GLY A 100 33.91 7.61 -15.67
C GLY A 100 34.22 7.42 -17.16
N LEU A 101 35.39 7.91 -17.58
CA LEU A 101 35.90 7.76 -18.96
C LEU A 101 36.63 6.43 -19.17
N GLU A 102 37.01 5.76 -18.08
CA GLU A 102 37.77 4.52 -18.11
C GLU A 102 36.90 3.32 -18.51
N ALA A 103 37.56 2.26 -18.98
CA ALA A 103 36.92 0.96 -19.15
C ALA A 103 36.44 0.42 -17.80
N SER A 104 35.42 -0.45 -17.82
CA SER A 104 35.03 -1.20 -16.63
C SER A 104 36.26 -1.95 -16.09
N ARG A 105 36.56 -1.76 -14.80
CA ARG A 105 37.69 -2.43 -14.15
C ARG A 105 37.15 -3.61 -13.37
N PRO A 106 37.66 -4.83 -13.58
CA PRO A 106 37.29 -5.96 -12.74
C PRO A 106 37.69 -5.64 -11.30
N LEU A 107 36.78 -5.86 -10.36
CA LEU A 107 37.08 -5.73 -8.94
C LEU A 107 38.00 -6.90 -8.55
N PRO A 108 39.12 -6.65 -7.87
CA PRO A 108 39.91 -7.73 -7.28
C PRO A 108 39.03 -8.52 -6.31
N TYR A 109 38.85 -9.81 -6.57
CA TYR A 109 38.14 -10.68 -5.65
C TYR A 109 39.08 -11.08 -4.52
N ALA A 110 38.77 -10.64 -3.31
CA ALA A 110 39.40 -11.10 -2.07
C ALA A 110 38.32 -11.78 -1.24
N LEU A 111 38.05 -13.05 -1.56
CA LEU A 111 37.09 -13.85 -0.79
C LEU A 111 37.67 -14.06 0.61
N ASP A 112 36.96 -13.58 1.62
CA ASP A 112 37.30 -13.86 3.01
C ASP A 112 36.78 -15.27 3.36
N PRO A 113 37.66 -16.25 3.64
CA PRO A 113 37.21 -17.58 4.07
C PRO A 113 36.44 -17.56 5.39
N ASN A 114 36.50 -16.45 6.13
CA ASN A 114 35.78 -16.24 7.39
C ASN A 114 34.49 -15.42 7.22
N ILE A 115 33.99 -15.22 5.99
CA ILE A 115 32.75 -14.47 5.76
C ILE A 115 31.57 -15.06 6.55
N ASP A 116 31.54 -16.38 6.72
CA ASP A 116 30.52 -17.10 7.51
C ASP A 116 30.64 -16.85 9.01
N ALA A 117 31.79 -16.37 9.49
CA ALA A 117 32.02 -16.01 10.88
C ALA A 117 31.66 -14.55 11.20
N VAL A 118 31.33 -13.74 10.18
CA VAL A 118 30.93 -12.35 10.38
C VAL A 118 29.61 -12.31 11.12
N THR A 119 29.65 -11.75 12.33
CA THR A 119 28.45 -11.45 13.11
C THR A 119 28.10 -9.98 12.98
N PHE A 120 26.79 -9.69 12.97
CA PHE A 120 26.29 -8.33 13.03
C PHE A 120 25.21 -8.25 14.11
N THR A 121 25.12 -7.10 14.77
CA THR A 121 23.97 -6.80 15.63
C THR A 121 22.80 -6.43 14.73
N PRO A 122 21.66 -7.14 14.81
CA PRO A 122 20.46 -6.74 14.08
C PRO A 122 20.08 -5.31 14.43
N LEU A 123 19.62 -4.53 13.44
CA LEU A 123 19.13 -3.20 13.69
C LEU A 123 17.90 -3.30 14.61
N GLU A 124 18.03 -2.86 15.86
CA GLU A 124 16.90 -2.51 16.72
C GLU A 124 15.92 -1.68 15.89
N GLY A 125 14.65 -2.09 15.79
CA GLY A 125 13.67 -1.50 14.88
C GLY A 125 13.55 0.04 14.98
N GLY A 126 12.74 0.62 14.08
CA GLY A 126 12.43 2.05 14.14
C GLY A 126 11.45 2.39 15.28
N ASP A 127 11.08 3.67 15.36
CA ASP A 127 10.01 4.15 16.25
C ASP A 127 8.66 3.51 15.84
N ARG A 128 8.10 2.70 16.74
CA ARG A 128 6.87 1.93 16.53
C ARG A 128 5.63 2.83 16.61
N ASP A 129 5.65 3.87 17.43
CA ASP A 129 4.54 4.81 17.52
C ASP A 129 4.46 5.67 16.26
N ALA A 130 5.63 6.08 15.74
CA ALA A 130 5.71 6.75 14.44
C ALA A 130 5.19 5.87 13.30
N PHE A 131 5.57 4.60 13.30
CA PHE A 131 5.09 3.65 12.31
C PHE A 131 3.59 3.41 12.40
N ALA A 132 3.05 3.24 13.63
CA ALA A 132 1.63 3.00 13.88
C ALA A 132 0.75 4.14 13.36
N ARG A 133 1.21 5.40 13.44
CA ARG A 133 0.48 6.57 12.90
C ARG A 133 0.26 6.51 11.38
N VAL A 134 1.06 5.74 10.64
CA VAL A 134 0.87 5.55 9.19
C VAL A 134 -0.29 4.60 8.88
N GLY A 135 -0.64 3.69 9.81
CA GLY A 135 -1.84 2.86 9.68
C GLY A 135 -1.73 1.68 8.71
N TYR A 136 -0.55 1.05 8.59
CA TYR A 136 -0.42 -0.18 7.79
C TYR A 136 -1.18 -1.35 8.42
N ALA A 137 -2.37 -1.64 7.90
CA ALA A 137 -3.25 -2.70 8.44
C ALA A 137 -2.61 -4.09 8.51
N ASN A 138 -1.76 -4.44 7.54
CA ASN A 138 -1.12 -5.76 7.44
C ASN A 138 0.26 -5.83 8.14
N LEU A 139 0.68 -4.78 8.84
CA LEU A 139 1.94 -4.72 9.59
C LEU A 139 1.73 -4.18 11.00
N PRO A 140 0.83 -4.79 11.80
CA PRO A 140 0.56 -4.33 13.14
C PRO A 140 1.83 -4.41 14.00
N GLY A 141 2.13 -3.34 14.73
CA GLY A 141 3.28 -3.28 15.64
C GLY A 141 4.65 -3.24 14.96
N GLY A 142 4.69 -3.16 13.62
CA GLY A 142 5.91 -3.07 12.82
C GLY A 142 6.70 -1.78 13.05
N SER A 143 7.89 -1.72 12.46
CA SER A 143 8.69 -0.50 12.40
C SER A 143 9.56 -0.48 11.14
N TYR A 144 10.20 0.65 10.85
CA TYR A 144 11.07 0.80 9.70
C TYR A 144 12.39 1.45 10.08
N ARG A 145 13.51 0.83 9.72
CA ARG A 145 14.86 1.36 9.97
C ARG A 145 15.85 0.83 8.95
N GLY A 146 16.79 1.68 8.50
CA GLY A 146 17.89 1.25 7.64
C GLY A 146 17.44 0.63 6.31
N MET A 147 16.30 1.09 5.77
CA MET A 147 15.64 0.54 4.59
C MET A 147 14.97 -0.84 4.75
N TRP A 148 14.86 -1.34 5.98
CA TRP A 148 14.21 -2.61 6.30
C TRP A 148 12.89 -2.43 7.04
N TRP A 149 11.90 -3.25 6.68
CA TRP A 149 10.66 -3.41 7.43
C TRP A 149 10.88 -4.44 8.53
N VAL A 150 10.87 -4.02 9.79
CA VAL A 150 11.04 -4.91 10.95
C VAL A 150 9.65 -5.29 11.46
N LEU A 151 9.34 -6.58 11.43
CA LEU A 151 7.98 -7.09 11.63
C LEU A 151 7.60 -7.22 13.10
N HIS A 152 8.59 -7.38 13.98
CA HIS A 152 8.38 -7.62 15.41
C HIS A 152 7.46 -8.82 15.69
N ASN A 153 7.53 -9.84 14.85
CA ASN A 153 6.93 -11.15 15.13
C ASN A 153 7.84 -11.96 16.07
N ASP A 154 7.36 -13.10 16.55
CA ASP A 154 8.08 -13.97 17.50
C ASP A 154 9.45 -14.45 16.98
N HIS A 155 9.62 -14.48 15.66
CA HIS A 155 10.87 -14.88 15.00
C HIS A 155 11.86 -13.74 14.81
N GLY A 156 11.50 -12.50 15.16
CA GLY A 156 12.33 -11.33 14.92
C GLY A 156 12.59 -11.06 13.43
N ALA A 157 11.64 -11.44 12.57
CA ALA A 157 11.78 -11.37 11.13
C ALA A 157 11.73 -9.93 10.60
N PHE A 158 12.45 -9.69 9.51
CA PHE A 158 12.50 -8.41 8.83
C PHE A 158 12.61 -8.61 7.31
N ALA A 159 12.18 -7.61 6.54
CA ALA A 159 12.05 -7.75 5.09
C ALA A 159 12.36 -6.47 4.31
N ALA A 160 13.01 -6.63 3.15
CA ALA A 160 13.06 -5.63 2.10
C ALA A 160 11.92 -5.93 1.13
N ARG A 161 11.04 -4.94 0.89
CA ARG A 161 9.76 -5.14 0.21
C ARG A 161 9.63 -4.22 -0.98
N GLY A 162 9.46 -4.79 -2.16
CA GLY A 162 9.26 -4.05 -3.40
C GLY A 162 7.85 -4.23 -3.96
N VAL A 163 7.39 -3.21 -4.70
CA VAL A 163 6.11 -3.24 -5.42
C VAL A 163 6.01 -4.45 -6.36
N HIS A 164 4.79 -4.84 -6.72
CA HIS A 164 4.53 -6.04 -7.54
C HIS A 164 4.94 -7.37 -6.88
N GLY A 165 5.20 -7.36 -5.57
CA GLY A 165 5.40 -8.56 -4.75
C GLY A 165 6.86 -9.00 -4.61
N GLN A 166 7.83 -8.15 -4.94
CA GLN A 166 9.23 -8.46 -4.68
C GLN A 166 9.48 -8.52 -3.18
N THR A 167 10.19 -9.53 -2.67
CA THR A 167 10.52 -9.58 -1.25
C THR A 167 11.85 -10.29 -1.00
N ILE A 168 12.68 -9.69 -0.15
CA ILE A 168 13.72 -10.41 0.60
C ILE A 168 13.22 -10.50 2.03
N TYR A 169 12.99 -11.70 2.54
CA TYR A 169 12.51 -11.96 3.90
C TYR A 169 13.59 -12.71 4.66
N VAL A 170 13.94 -12.24 5.85
CA VAL A 170 14.94 -12.83 6.72
C VAL A 170 14.29 -13.22 8.03
N ASP A 171 14.44 -14.49 8.40
CA ASP A 171 13.98 -15.09 9.64
C ASP A 171 15.18 -15.61 10.45
N PRO A 172 15.65 -14.85 11.44
CA PRO A 172 16.77 -15.25 12.28
C PRO A 172 16.51 -16.53 13.08
N THR A 173 15.30 -16.70 13.60
CA THR A 173 14.92 -17.86 14.43
C THR A 173 14.94 -19.16 13.63
N ALA A 174 14.40 -19.14 12.41
CA ALA A 174 14.43 -20.29 11.50
C ALA A 174 15.75 -20.42 10.71
N ARG A 175 16.69 -19.48 10.88
CA ARG A 175 17.92 -19.37 10.08
C ARG A 175 17.64 -19.41 8.57
N MET A 176 16.61 -18.67 8.14
CA MET A 176 16.08 -18.74 6.79
C MET A 176 16.14 -17.36 6.08
N VAL A 177 16.47 -17.40 4.79
CA VAL A 177 16.32 -16.26 3.88
C VAL A 177 15.46 -16.69 2.69
N ILE A 178 14.44 -15.90 2.37
CA ILE A 178 13.62 -16.07 1.17
C ILE A 178 13.88 -14.89 0.24
N VAL A 179 14.22 -15.17 -1.01
CA VAL A 179 14.30 -14.17 -2.09
C VAL A 179 13.20 -14.49 -3.10
N ARG A 180 12.23 -13.58 -3.23
CA ARG A 180 11.07 -13.72 -4.12
C ARG A 180 11.09 -12.66 -5.21
N PHE A 181 11.12 -13.12 -6.46
CA PHE A 181 10.83 -12.31 -7.63
C PHE A 181 9.40 -12.55 -8.13
N ALA A 182 8.67 -11.48 -8.42
CA ALA A 182 7.29 -11.50 -8.87
C ALA A 182 6.96 -10.26 -9.72
N SER A 183 5.90 -10.40 -10.51
CA SER A 183 5.35 -9.35 -11.37
C SER A 183 3.83 -9.26 -11.17
N ARG A 184 3.39 -9.17 -9.90
CA ARG A 184 1.95 -9.12 -9.59
C ARG A 184 1.31 -7.89 -10.22
N PRO A 185 0.05 -7.98 -10.69
CA PRO A 185 -0.53 -6.88 -11.45
C PRO A 185 -0.93 -5.68 -10.57
N VAL A 186 -1.17 -5.89 -9.27
CA VAL A 186 -1.32 -4.80 -8.29
C VAL A 186 0.04 -4.47 -7.68
N ALA A 187 0.51 -3.24 -7.91
CA ALA A 187 1.81 -2.77 -7.43
C ALA A 187 1.87 -2.68 -5.90
N GLY A 188 0.78 -2.21 -5.28
CA GLY A 188 0.67 -1.93 -3.86
C GLY A 188 0.94 -3.15 -2.99
N ASN A 189 1.89 -2.97 -2.07
CA ASN A 189 2.33 -3.97 -1.10
C ASN A 189 1.19 -4.51 -0.21
N ALA A 190 0.27 -3.63 0.20
CA ALA A 190 -0.91 -4.01 0.98
C ALA A 190 -1.77 -5.08 0.32
N ALA A 191 -1.80 -5.15 -1.02
CA ALA A 191 -2.54 -6.16 -1.77
C ALA A 191 -1.88 -7.56 -1.73
N ASN A 192 -0.70 -7.67 -1.13
CA ASN A 192 0.12 -8.88 -1.10
C ASN A 192 0.35 -9.38 0.33
N ASP A 193 0.51 -8.47 1.28
CA ASP A 193 1.00 -8.77 2.64
C ASP A 193 0.14 -9.76 3.40
N ALA A 194 -1.19 -9.64 3.27
CA ALA A 194 -2.14 -10.52 3.94
C ALA A 194 -1.98 -12.00 3.56
N THR A 195 -1.35 -12.29 2.42
CA THR A 195 -1.05 -13.66 1.98
C THR A 195 0.43 -14.00 2.11
N LEU A 196 1.33 -13.09 1.71
CA LEU A 196 2.75 -13.41 1.61
C LEU A 196 3.44 -13.52 2.98
N LEU A 197 3.17 -12.61 3.91
CA LEU A 197 3.85 -12.64 5.22
C LEU A 197 3.48 -13.88 6.04
N PRO A 198 2.20 -14.31 6.13
CA PRO A 198 1.85 -15.56 6.78
C PRO A 198 2.46 -16.79 6.11
N VAL A 199 2.56 -16.79 4.77
CA VAL A 199 3.18 -17.90 4.03
C VAL A 199 4.66 -18.04 4.37
N TYR A 200 5.40 -16.92 4.50
CA TYR A 200 6.81 -16.97 4.89
C TYR A 200 6.98 -17.48 6.32
N GLN A 201 6.14 -17.02 7.25
CA GLN A 201 6.13 -17.50 8.63
C GLN A 201 5.82 -19.01 8.70
N ALA A 202 4.77 -19.46 8.00
CA ALA A 202 4.39 -20.87 7.97
C ALA A 202 5.50 -21.76 7.36
N LEU A 203 6.20 -21.26 6.34
CA LEU A 203 7.36 -21.97 5.77
C LEU A 203 8.50 -22.07 6.79
N ALA A 204 8.77 -20.99 7.53
CA ALA A 204 9.78 -20.98 8.60
C ALA A 204 9.47 -22.05 9.66
N GLU A 205 8.24 -22.05 10.17
CA GLU A 205 7.76 -23.02 11.16
C GLU A 205 7.82 -24.46 10.64
N TYR A 206 7.41 -24.67 9.39
CA TYR A 206 7.47 -25.98 8.74
C TYR A 206 8.91 -26.50 8.65
N LEU A 207 9.87 -25.66 8.25
CA LEU A 207 11.28 -26.05 8.13
C LEU A 207 11.91 -26.32 9.49
N MET A 208 11.59 -25.54 10.53
CA MET A 208 12.06 -25.80 11.89
C MET A 208 11.51 -27.11 12.48
N GLY A 209 10.29 -27.50 12.10
CA GLY A 209 9.67 -28.77 12.52
C GLY A 209 10.27 -30.00 11.84
N ARG A 210 11.04 -29.84 10.76
CA ARG A 210 11.74 -30.94 10.11
C ARG A 210 13.07 -31.19 10.82
N LYS A 211 13.24 -32.40 11.36
CA LYS A 211 14.59 -32.87 11.74
C LYS A 211 15.43 -32.90 10.46
N VAL A 212 16.56 -32.20 10.48
CA VAL A 212 17.60 -32.35 9.46
C VAL A 212 18.23 -33.72 9.72
N GLU A 213 18.00 -34.69 8.84
CA GLU A 213 18.69 -35.97 8.82
C GLU A 213 20.12 -35.82 8.32
#